data_AF-A0A1F2R260-F1
#
_entry.id   AF-A0A1F2R260-F1
#
_cell.length_a   1.000
_cell.length_b   1.000
_cell.length_c   1.000
_cell.angle_alpha   90.00
_cell.angle_beta   90.00
_cell.angle_gamma   90.00
#
_symmetry.space_group_name_H-M   'P 1'
#
loop_
_entity.id
_entity.type
_entity.pdbx_description
1 polymer ?
#
loop_
_entity_poly.entity_id
_entity_poly.type
_entity_poly.pdbx_seq_one_letter_code
_entity_poly.pdbx_strand_id
1 'polypeptide(L)' 'METSRERMRDPHRCLGCEAGFGVAYFDDRTGDRALLPTVIVEVACPACGRKKGVSLPAGAERTLEVELDEIEADEGMGG' A
#
# COMPACT_ATOMS: atom_id res chain seq x y z
N MET A 1 -24.86 11.03 5.43
CA MET A 1 -23.70 10.97 6.34
C MET A 1 -22.58 10.32 5.57
N GLU A 2 -21.69 11.14 5.00
CA GLU A 2 -20.54 10.66 4.24
C GLU A 2 -19.50 10.23 5.28
N THR A 3 -19.36 8.93 5.49
CA THR A 3 -18.31 8.39 6.35
C THR A 3 -17.01 8.60 5.58
N SER A 4 -16.25 9.64 5.95
CA SER A 4 -14.94 9.93 5.38
C SER A 4 -14.08 8.68 5.45
N ARG A 5 -13.94 7.98 4.32
CA ARG A 5 -13.08 6.80 4.24
C ARG A 5 -11.65 7.28 4.38
N GLU A 6 -11.01 6.97 5.50
CA GLU A 6 -9.61 7.34 5.68
C GLU A 6 -8.75 6.45 4.80
N ARG A 7 -8.03 7.07 3.87
CA ARG A 7 -7.08 6.38 3.00
C ARG A 7 -5.76 6.27 3.75
N MET A 8 -5.42 5.06 4.17
CA MET A 8 -4.11 4.77 4.73
C MET A 8 -3.12 4.51 3.61
N ARG A 9 -1.89 5.01 3.76
CA ARG A 9 -0.77 4.77 2.86
C ARG A 9 0.41 4.27 3.67
N ASP A 10 0.93 3.10 3.31
CA ASP A 10 2.11 2.50 3.92
C ASP A 10 3.23 2.40 2.87
N PRO A 11 4.33 3.14 3.02
CA PRO A 11 5.45 3.09 2.08
C PRO A 11 6.28 1.81 2.30
N HIS A 12 6.60 1.14 1.21
CA HIS A 12 7.41 -0.08 1.21
C HIS A 12 8.56 -0.01 0.22
N ARG A 13 9.59 -0.81 0.50
CA ARG A 13 10.72 -1.03 -0.41
C ARG A 13 10.80 -2.50 -0.79
N CYS A 14 11.01 -2.77 -2.08
CA CYS A 14 11.19 -4.12 -2.58
C CYS A 14 12.58 -4.65 -2.27
N LEU A 15 12.70 -5.83 -1.65
CA LEU A 15 14.01 -6.46 -1.37
C LEU A 15 14.65 -7.10 -2.61
N GLY A 16 13.98 -7.08 -3.76
CA GLY A 16 14.49 -7.65 -5.02
C GLY A 16 15.11 -6.63 -5.95
N CYS A 17 14.35 -5.59 -6.28
CA CYS A 17 14.79 -4.52 -7.18
C CYS A 17 15.04 -3.19 -6.46
N GLU A 18 14.89 -3.15 -5.13
CA GLU A 18 15.09 -1.96 -4.30
C GLU A 18 14.16 -0.78 -4.57
N ALA A 19 13.24 -0.90 -5.53
CA ALA A 19 12.23 0.10 -5.84
C ALA A 19 11.32 0.40 -4.64
N GLY A 20 11.03 1.68 -4.45
CA GLY A 20 9.98 2.16 -3.55
C GLY A 20 8.60 1.93 -4.16
N PHE A 21 7.65 1.50 -3.35
CA PHE A 21 6.25 1.42 -3.73
C PHE A 21 5.36 1.68 -2.51
N GLY A 22 4.29 2.44 -2.72
CA GLY A 22 3.28 2.69 -1.71
C GLY A 22 2.17 1.64 -1.79
N VAL A 23 1.74 1.15 -0.64
CA VAL A 23 0.50 0.37 -0.52
C VAL A 23 -0.55 1.27 0.11
N ALA A 24 -1.64 1.50 -0.61
CA ALA A 24 -2.76 2.31 -0.15
C ALA A 24 -4.00 1.45 0.02
N TYR A 25 -4.80 1.74 1.04
CA TYR A 25 -6.07 1.07 1.27
C TYR A 25 -7.04 1.98 2.00
N PHE A 26 -8.33 1.69 1.87
CA PHE A 26 -9.36 2.39 2.64
C PHE A 26 -9.77 1.52 3.83
N ASP A 27 -9.59 2.04 5.05
CA ASP A 27 -10.13 1.39 6.25
C ASP A 27 -11.62 1.76 6.37
N ASP A 28 -12.50 0.92 5.83
CA ASP A 28 -13.96 1.08 5.96
C ASP A 28 -14.52 0.45 7.25
N ARG A 29 -13.64 0.01 8.15
CA ARG A 29 -14.02 -0.63 9.40
C ARG A 29 -14.65 0.40 10.33
N THR A 30 -15.94 0.24 10.60
CA THR A 30 -16.71 1.06 11.54
C THR A 30 -17.47 0.16 12.51
N GLY A 31 -17.72 0.64 13.72
CA GLY A 31 -18.44 -0.11 14.75
C GLY A 31 -17.77 -1.45 15.07
N ASP A 32 -18.54 -2.54 15.01
CA ASP A 32 -18.07 -3.91 15.30
C ASP A 32 -16.92 -4.35 14.37
N ARG A 33 -16.88 -3.84 13.12
CA ARG A 33 -15.80 -4.15 12.18
C ARG A 33 -14.45 -3.57 12.59
N ALA A 34 -14.40 -2.54 13.42
CA ALA A 34 -13.14 -1.99 13.93
C ALA A 34 -12.36 -3.01 14.79
N LEU A 35 -13.06 -4.02 15.33
CA LEU A 35 -12.48 -5.10 16.12
C LEU A 35 -11.95 -6.26 15.28
N LEU A 36 -12.13 -6.23 13.95
CA LEU A 36 -11.64 -7.28 13.07
C LEU A 36 -10.10 -7.37 13.13
N PRO A 37 -9.54 -8.59 13.08
CA PRO A 37 -8.10 -8.79 13.14
C PRO A 37 -7.40 -8.26 11.88
N THR A 38 -6.09 -8.11 11.97
CA THR A 38 -5.24 -7.89 10.79
C THR A 38 -5.02 -9.22 10.06
N VAL A 39 -4.99 -9.13 8.73
CA VAL A 39 -4.68 -10.22 7.81
C VAL A 39 -3.41 -9.88 7.04
N ILE A 40 -2.70 -10.91 6.60
CA ILE A 40 -1.52 -10.75 5.74
C ILE A 40 -1.96 -11.02 4.31
N VAL A 41 -1.71 -10.08 3.41
CA VAL A 41 -1.96 -10.23 1.98
C VAL A 41 -0.70 -10.13 1.16
N GLU A 42 -0.64 -10.84 0.05
CA GLU A 42 0.48 -10.79 -0.87
C GLU A 42 0.28 -9.66 -1.88
N VAL A 43 1.17 -8.66 -1.83
CA VAL A 43 1.27 -7.62 -2.87
C VAL A 43 2.46 -7.91 -3.77
N ALA A 44 2.28 -7.77 -5.08
CA ALA A 44 3.38 -7.86 -6.03
C ALA A 44 4.05 -6.50 -6.18
N CYS A 45 5.38 -6.46 -6.15
CA CYS A 45 6.13 -5.26 -6.46
C CYS A 45 5.83 -4.84 -7.91
N PRO A 46 5.32 -3.63 -8.14
CA PRO A 46 5.00 -3.17 -9.49
C PRO A 46 6.22 -3.05 -10.43
N ALA A 47 7.44 -2.93 -9.91
CA ALA A 47 8.66 -2.87 -10.73
C ALA A 47 9.19 -4.24 -11.19
N CYS A 48 9.17 -5.27 -10.31
CA CYS A 48 9.80 -6.57 -10.61
C CYS A 48 8.89 -7.78 -10.44
N GLY A 49 7.65 -7.59 -10.01
CA GLY A 49 6.66 -8.65 -9.77
C GLY A 49 6.92 -9.50 -8.51
N ARG A 50 7.98 -9.24 -7.73
CA ARG A 50 8.26 -9.99 -6.50
C ARG A 50 7.16 -9.76 -5.47
N LYS A 51 6.61 -10.84 -4.94
CA LYS A 51 5.57 -10.79 -3.91
C LYS A 51 6.15 -10.45 -2.52
N LYS A 52 5.37 -9.70 -1.73
CA LYS A 52 5.64 -9.37 -0.34
C LYS A 52 4.36 -9.47 0.47
N GLY A 53 4.44 -10.04 1.67
CA GLY A 53 3.34 -10.02 2.63
C GLY A 53 3.23 -8.64 3.29
N VAL A 54 2.04 -8.04 3.25
CA VAL A 54 1.72 -6.80 3.96
C VAL A 54 0.55 -7.04 4.91
N SER A 55 0.64 -6.47 6.10
CA SER A 55 -0.38 -6.60 7.13
C SER A 55 -1.42 -5.51 6.95
N LEU A 56 -2.65 -5.90 6.69
CA LEU A 56 -3.78 -5.00 6.51
C LEU A 56 -4.92 -5.39 7.44
N PRO A 57 -5.80 -4.47 7.82
CA PRO A 57 -7.03 -4.85 8.49
C PRO A 57 -7.90 -5.74 7.60
N ALA A 58 -8.56 -6.76 8.18
CA ALA A 58 -9.45 -7.63 7.43
C ALA A 58 -10.58 -6.83 6.77
N GLY A 59 -10.73 -7.01 5.45
CA GLY A 59 -11.66 -6.27 4.62
C GLY A 59 -11.05 -5.06 3.92
N ALA A 60 -9.82 -4.64 4.23
CA ALA A 60 -9.12 -3.60 3.47
C ALA A 60 -8.44 -4.16 2.21
N GLU A 61 -8.22 -5.48 2.12
CA GLU A 61 -7.57 -6.11 0.95
C GLU A 61 -8.35 -5.94 -0.37
N ARG A 62 -9.65 -5.68 -0.28
CA ARG A 62 -10.55 -5.42 -1.42
C ARG A 62 -10.45 -4.00 -1.98
N THR A 63 -9.89 -3.07 -1.19
CA THR A 63 -9.66 -1.68 -1.59
C THR A 63 -8.16 -1.39 -1.72
N LEU A 64 -7.34 -2.44 -1.76
CA LEU A 64 -5.90 -2.36 -1.83
C LEU A 64 -5.45 -1.86 -3.19
N GLU A 65 -4.63 -0.82 -3.17
CA GLU A 65 -3.99 -0.22 -4.32
C GLU A 65 -2.48 -0.25 -4.08
N VAL A 66 -1.71 -0.62 -5.11
CA VAL A 66 -0.25 -0.66 -5.05
C VAL A 66 0.27 0.28 -6.12
N GLU A 67 0.94 1.35 -5.70
CA GLU A 67 1.48 2.39 -6.57
C GLU A 67 3.01 2.35 -6.49
N LEU A 68 3.72 2.46 -7.62
CA LEU A 68 5.17 2.72 -7.57
C LEU A 68 5.37 4.09 -6.94
N ASP A 69 6.26 4.15 -5.95
CA ASP A 69 6.75 5.42 -5.46
C ASP A 69 7.85 5.79 -6.45
N GLU A 70 7.45 6.47 -7.53
CA GLU A 70 8.37 7.16 -8.41
C GLU A 70 8.99 8.28 -7.58
N ILE A 71 9.91 7.92 -6.68
CA ILE A 71 10.99 8.82 -6.30
C ILE A 71 11.66 9.13 -7.62
N GLU A 72 11.32 10.30 -8.16
CA GLU A 72 11.95 10.89 -9.32
C GLU A 72 13.45 10.60 -9.17
N ALA A 73 13.96 9.72 -10.02
CA ALA A 73 15.37 9.79 -10.33
C ALA A 73 15.50 11.19 -10.89
N ASP A 74 16.00 12.11 -10.06
CA ASP A 74 16.59 13.36 -10.48
C ASP A 74 17.77 12.98 -11.39
N GLU A 75 17.44 12.52 -12.59
CA GLU A 75 18.31 12.59 -13.75
C GLU A 75 18.36 14.07 -14.06
N GLY A 76 19.30 14.75 -13.39
CA GLY A 76 19.43 16.18 -13.42
C GLY A 76 19.79 16.74 -14.80
N MET A 77 20.13 18.04 -14.81
CA MET A 77 21.27 18.63 -15.56
C MET A 77 21.04 20.13 -15.81
N GLY A 78 22.03 20.93 -15.41
CA GLY A 78 22.58 21.96 -16.29
C GLY A 78 22.51 23.41 -15.79
N GLY A 79 23.68 24.00 -15.56
CA GLY A 79 23.86 25.46 -15.46
C GLY A 79 24.99 25.88 -14.55
#